data_AF-A0A5M6CEX4-F1
#
_entry.id   AF-A0A5M6CEX4-F1
#
_cell.length_a   1.000
_cell.length_b   1.000
_cell.length_c   1.000
_cell.angle_alpha   90.00
_cell.angle_beta   90.00
_cell.angle_gamma   90.00
#
_symmetry.space_group_name_H-M   'P 1'
#
loop_
_entity.id
_entity.type
_entity.pdbx_description
1 polymer ?
#
loop_
_entity_poly.entity_id
_entity_poly.type
_entity_poly.pdbx_seq_one_letter_code
_entity_poly.pdbx_strand_id
1 'polypeptide(L)' 'MAYNRRNYLKNVGYIVAVYNQVKQPDIPDTYILRYEFPKHGIFISYRTWMNIKNIRTTEIYSALH' A
#
# COMPACT_ATOMS: atom_id res chain seq x y z
N MET A 1 -12.25 11.89 14.65
CA MET A 1 -10.81 11.59 14.55
C MET A 1 -10.19 12.57 13.56
N ALA A 2 -9.27 13.43 14.00
CA ALA A 2 -8.56 14.29 13.05
C ALA A 2 -7.73 13.39 12.12
N TYR A 3 -7.96 13.49 10.81
CA TYR A 3 -7.23 12.70 9.83
C TYR A 3 -5.78 13.16 9.81
N ASN A 4 -4.90 12.41 10.48
CA ASN A 4 -3.47 12.70 10.48
C ASN A 4 -2.87 12.25 9.14
N ARG A 5 -2.85 13.16 8.17
CA ARG A 5 -2.31 12.92 6.82
C ARG A 5 -0.88 12.38 6.85
N ARG A 6 -0.03 12.81 7.80
CA ARG A 6 1.35 12.30 7.91
C ARG A 6 1.39 10.82 8.29
N ASN A 7 0.60 10.39 9.26
CA ASN A 7 0.53 8.99 9.65
C ASN A 7 -0.06 8.12 8.53
N TYR A 8 -1.06 8.65 7.82
CA TYR A 8 -1.63 7.98 6.65
C TYR A 8 -0.58 7.76 5.56
N LEU A 9 0.19 8.79 5.19
CA LEU A 9 1.23 8.68 4.16
C LEU A 9 2.34 7.71 4.54
N LYS A 10 2.74 7.67 5.83
CA LYS A 10 3.70 6.67 6.33
C LYS A 10 3.18 5.25 6.16
N ASN A 11 1.92 4.99 6.54
CA ASN A 11 1.30 3.67 6.36
C ASN A 11 1.19 3.30 4.88
N VAL A 12 0.79 4.23 4.02
CA VAL A 12 0.72 4.01 2.57
C VAL A 12 2.10 3.68 2.01
N GLY A 13 3.14 4.41 2.40
CA GLY A 13 4.52 4.15 1.98
C GLY A 13 4.98 2.74 2.39
N TYR A 14 4.66 2.31 3.62
CA TYR A 14 4.96 0.95 4.08
C TYR A 14 4.26 -0.11 3.23
N ILE A 15 2.96 0.05 2.95
CA ILE A 15 2.19 -0.90 2.13
C ILE A 15 2.76 -1.00 0.71
N VAL A 16 3.12 0.14 0.09
CA VAL A 16 3.72 0.16 -1.25
C VAL A 16 5.10 -0.49 -1.25
N ALA A 17 5.92 -0.26 -0.22
CA ALA A 17 7.22 -0.91 -0.09
C ALA A 17 7.09 -2.43 -0.01
N VAL A 18 6.18 -2.94 0.82
CA VAL A 18 5.89 -4.39 0.91
C VAL A 18 5.37 -4.92 -0.42
N TYR A 19 4.44 -4.22 -1.08
CA TYR A 19 3.94 -4.61 -2.40
C TYR A 19 5.07 -4.76 -3.42
N ASN A 20 5.98 -3.78 -3.50
CA ASN A 20 7.11 -3.84 -4.43
C ASN A 20 8.09 -4.98 -4.15
N GLN A 21 8.21 -5.42 -2.89
CA GLN A 21 9.05 -6.57 -2.52
C GLN A 21 8.43 -7.91 -2.95
N VAL A 22 7.10 -8.05 -2.81
CA VAL A 22 6.40 -9.30 -3.10
C VAL A 22 5.87 -9.39 -4.53
N LYS A 23 5.73 -8.25 -5.22
CA LYS A 23 5.17 -8.20 -6.57
C LYS A 23 6.12 -8.81 -7.57
N GLN A 24 5.66 -9.89 -8.20
CA GLN A 24 6.30 -10.55 -9.33
C GLN A 24 5.33 -10.59 -10.52
N PRO A 25 5.81 -10.76 -11.77
CA PRO A 25 4.96 -10.81 -12.96
C PRO A 25 3.84 -11.86 -12.85
N ASP A 26 4.14 -13.02 -12.27
CA ASP A 26 3.22 -14.16 -12.20
C ASP A 26 2.28 -14.12 -10.97
N ILE A 27 2.47 -13.18 -10.05
CA ILE A 27 1.67 -13.10 -8.82
C ILE A 27 0.58 -12.03 -8.96
N PRO A 28 -0.71 -12.39 -8.92
CA PRO A 28 -1.79 -11.43 -9.03
C PRO A 28 -1.96 -10.60 -7.75
N ASP A 29 -2.42 -9.36 -7.89
CA ASP A 29 -2.61 -8.44 -6.75
C ASP A 29 -3.59 -9.00 -5.70
N THR A 30 -4.58 -9.80 -6.13
CA THR A 30 -5.53 -10.48 -5.24
C THR A 30 -4.88 -11.54 -4.37
N TYR A 31 -3.84 -12.22 -4.86
CA TYR A 31 -3.06 -13.17 -4.07
C TYR A 31 -2.25 -12.43 -3.00
N ILE A 32 -1.57 -11.35 -3.41
CA ILE A 32 -0.77 -10.51 -2.51
C ILE A 32 -1.64 -9.98 -1.35
N LEU A 33 -2.82 -9.45 -1.65
CA LEU A 33 -3.75 -8.95 -0.64
C LEU A 33 -4.23 -10.03 0.33
N ARG A 34 -4.47 -11.25 -0.16
CA ARG A 34 -5.06 -12.34 0.62
C ARG A 34 -4.03 -13.12 1.43
N TYR A 35 -2.81 -13.26 0.92
CA TYR A 35 -1.80 -14.16 1.48
C TYR A 35 -0.53 -13.45 1.93
N GLU A 36 -0.03 -12.45 1.20
CA GLU A 36 1.23 -11.79 1.55
C GLU A 36 1.04 -10.64 2.53
N PHE A 37 0.10 -9.73 2.27
CA PHE A 37 -0.18 -8.57 3.13
C PHE A 37 -0.47 -8.94 4.59
N PRO A 38 -1.26 -9.98 4.91
CA PRO A 38 -1.48 -10.41 6.29
C PRO A 38 -0.21 -10.85 7.02
N LYS A 39 0.79 -11.42 6.31
CA LYS A 39 2.09 -11.80 6.91
C LYS A 39 2.87 -10.58 7.40
N HIS A 40 2.62 -9.42 6.80
CA HIS A 40 3.23 -8.13 7.17
C HIS A 40 2.30 -7.27 8.06
N GLY A 41 1.21 -7.84 8.59
CA GLY A 41 0.24 -7.12 9.42
C GLY A 41 -0.60 -6.09 8.66
N ILE A 42 -0.66 -6.18 7.32
CA ILE A 42 -1.45 -5.31 6.47
C ILE A 42 -2.81 -5.97 6.21
N PHE A 43 -3.88 -5.39 6.78
CA PHE A 43 -5.25 -5.86 6.59
C PHE A 43 -6.07 -4.79 5.90
N ILE A 44 -6.09 -4.82 4.56
CA ILE A 44 -6.83 -3.85 3.74
C ILE A 44 -7.73 -4.54 2.72
N SER A 45 -8.81 -3.87 2.34
CA SER A 45 -9.67 -4.36 1.26
C SER A 45 -9.02 -4.13 -0.12
N TYR A 46 -9.44 -4.91 -1.11
CA TYR A 46 -9.04 -4.71 -2.51
C TYR A 46 -9.34 -3.29 -2.99
N ARG A 47 -10.48 -2.71 -2.59
CA ARG A 47 -10.85 -1.33 -2.92
C ARG A 47 -9.89 -0.31 -2.29
N THR A 48 -9.52 -0.53 -1.04
CA THR A 48 -8.52 0.30 -0.34
C THR A 48 -7.18 0.23 -1.06
N TRP A 49 -6.77 -0.96 -1.49
CA TRP A 49 -5.55 -1.15 -2.28
C TRP A 49 -5.61 -0.42 -3.62
N MET A 50 -6.71 -0.56 -4.36
CA MET A 50 -6.90 0.16 -5.64
C MET A 50 -6.88 1.67 -5.45
N ASN A 51 -7.48 2.19 -4.38
CA ASN A 51 -7.37 3.60 -4.04
C ASN A 51 -5.92 3.99 -3.78
N ILE A 52 -5.19 3.24 -2.96
CA ILE A 52 -3.76 3.49 -2.67
C ILE A 52 -2.91 3.45 -3.94
N LYS A 53 -3.12 2.46 -4.80
CA LYS A 53 -2.41 2.29 -6.09
C LYS A 53 -2.70 3.43 -7.06
N ASN A 54 -3.91 4.00 -6.99
CA ASN A 54 -4.35 5.14 -7.79
C ASN A 54 -4.02 6.51 -7.16
N ILE A 55 -3.51 6.56 -5.92
CA ILE A 55 -2.95 7.80 -5.38
C ILE A 55 -1.81 8.17 -6.32
N ARG A 56 -1.94 9.33 -6.99
CA ARG A 56 -0.92 9.83 -7.91
C ARG A 56 0.42 9.82 -7.17
N THR A 57 1.35 9.03 -7.68
CA THR A 57 2.71 8.82 -7.17
C THR A 57 3.39 10.13 -6.78
N THR A 58 3.09 11.23 -7.47
CA THR A 58 3.58 12.58 -7.18
C THR A 58 3.39 13.04 -5.73
N GLU A 59 2.28 12.70 -5.05
CA GLU A 59 2.07 13.12 -3.65
C GLU A 59 2.79 12.23 -2.61
N ILE A 60 3.06 10.98 -2.96
CA ILE A 60 3.75 10.02 -2.07
C ILE A 60 5.26 10.25 -2.14
N TYR A 61 5.82 10.46 -3.34
CA TYR A 61 7.24 10.75 -3.54
C TYR A 61 7.66 12.08 -2.88
N SER A 62 6.81 13.12 -2.92
CA SER A 62 7.07 14.41 -2.28
C SER A 62 6.95 14.40 -0.74
N ALA A 63 6.47 13.31 -0.14
CA ALA A 63 6.33 13.16 1.30
C ALA A 63 7.40 12.25 1.93
N LEU A 64 8.18 11.56 1.10
CA LEU A 64 9.27 10.66 1.50
C LEU A 64 10.67 11.25 1.26
N HIS A 65 10.75 12.42 0.61
CA HIS A 65 11.94 13.28 0.45
C HIS A 65 11.64 14.67 1.01
#